data_AF-A0A931UF90-F1
#
_entry.id   AF-A0A931UF90-F1
#
_cell.length_a   1.000
_cell.length_b   1.000
_cell.length_c   1.000
_cell.angle_alpha   90.00
_cell.angle_beta   90.00
_cell.angle_gamma   90.00
#
_symmetry.space_group_name_H-M   'P 1'
#
loop_
_entity.id
_entity.type
_entity.pdbx_description
1 polymer ?
#
loop_
_entity_poly.entity_id
_entity_poly.type
_entity_poly.pdbx_seq_one_letter_code
_entity_poly.pdbx_strand_id
1 'polypeptide(L)'
;MIRFFNSQTLILIGCSLFVLYLAGIPLVMLLYGSVRSAPIGEPGATYTVQNYVKAYFDRDFYLLFWNSLKFAFGSTLVSFVIGTYLAWISERTNTPFKKVFVIMALIPFIIPGILSTIA
;
A
#
# COMPACT_ATOMS: atom_id res chain seq x y z
N MET A 1 -3.13 -28.01 25.85
CA MET A 1 -1.66 -27.94 26.01
C MET A 1 -1.07 -27.58 24.65
N ILE A 2 -0.55 -26.36 24.50
CA ILE A 2 -0.36 -25.72 23.19
C ILE A 2 0.91 -26.24 22.50
N ARG A 3 0.77 -26.73 21.28
CA ARG A 3 1.81 -27.40 20.48
C ARG A 3 2.68 -26.36 19.74
N PHE A 4 3.39 -25.51 20.50
CA PHE A 4 4.23 -24.42 19.94
C PHE A 4 5.56 -24.88 19.31
N PHE A 5 5.96 -26.15 19.49
CA PHE A 5 7.23 -26.69 18.99
C PHE A 5 7.03 -27.64 17.79
N ASN A 6 6.56 -27.10 16.67
CA ASN A 6 6.62 -27.77 15.38
C ASN A 6 7.69 -27.07 14.52
N SER A 7 8.52 -27.83 13.80
CA SER A 7 9.54 -27.29 12.88
C SER A 7 8.94 -26.30 11.88
N GLN A 8 7.71 -26.58 11.41
CA GLN A 8 6.96 -25.67 10.54
C GLN A 8 6.67 -24.32 11.21
N THR A 9 6.29 -24.31 12.50
CA THR A 9 6.02 -23.07 13.24
C THR A 9 7.29 -22.25 13.43
N LEU A 10 8.43 -22.90 13.68
CA LEU A 10 9.73 -22.23 13.77
C LEU A 10 10.14 -21.59 12.45
N ILE A 11 9.94 -22.29 11.32
CA ILE A 11 10.21 -21.76 9.99
C ILE A 11 9.31 -20.55 9.71
N LEU A 12 8.00 -20.65 9.98
CA LEU A 12 7.05 -19.55 9.77
C LEU A 12 7.39 -18.33 10.62
N ILE A 13 7.77 -18.52 11.88
CA ILE A 13 8.22 -17.42 12.76
C ILE A 13 9.50 -16.79 12.19
N GLY A 14 10.48 -17.61 11.80
CA GLY A 14 11.74 -17.12 11.21
C GLY A 14 11.50 -16.30 9.94
N CYS A 15 10.71 -16.83 9.00
CA CYS A 15 10.34 -16.12 7.77
C CYS A 15 9.57 -14.82 8.06
N SER A 16 8.63 -14.85 8.99
CA SER A 16 7.84 -13.66 9.37
C SER A 16 8.74 -12.58 9.98
N LEU A 17 9.65 -12.95 10.88
CA LEU A 17 10.62 -12.02 11.46
C LEU A 17 11.56 -11.43 10.40
N PHE A 18 12.00 -12.25 9.45
CA PHE A 18 12.85 -11.78 8.35
C PHE A 18 12.12 -10.78 7.44
N VAL A 19 10.86 -11.05 7.08
CA VAL A 19 10.04 -10.12 6.30
C VAL A 19 9.78 -8.83 7.08
N LEU A 20 9.46 -8.93 8.37
CA LEU A 20 9.27 -7.76 9.24
C LEU A 20 10.55 -6.93 9.38
N TYR A 21 11.71 -7.57 9.41
CA TYR A 21 13.00 -6.88 9.41
C TYR A 21 13.21 -6.10 8.12
N LEU A 22 13.03 -6.75 6.96
CA LEU A 22 13.21 -6.12 5.66
C LEU A 22 12.23 -4.96 5.42
N ALA A 23 10.96 -5.12 5.82
CA ALA A 23 9.95 -4.09 5.70
C ALA A 23 10.06 -3.00 6.78
N GLY A 24 10.55 -3.37 7.97
CA GLY A 24 10.66 -2.48 9.13
C GLY A 24 11.81 -1.48 8.99
N ILE A 25 12.95 -1.87 8.43
CA ILE A 25 14.10 -0.97 8.23
C ILE A 25 13.73 0.32 7.50
N PRO A 26 13.11 0.31 6.30
CA PRO A 26 12.79 1.56 5.60
C PRO A 26 11.80 2.42 6.39
N LEU A 27 10.86 1.82 7.13
CA LEU A 27 9.94 2.57 8.00
C LEU A 27 10.70 3.25 9.15
N VAL A 28 11.62 2.53 9.79
CA VAL A 28 12.49 3.09 10.84
C VAL A 28 13.37 4.19 10.27
N MET A 29 13.91 4.02 9.07
CA MET A 29 14.68 5.08 8.40
C MET A 29 13.83 6.31 8.09
N LEU A 30 12.57 6.15 7.65
CA LEU A 30 11.66 7.29 7.43
C LEU A 30 11.38 8.04 8.73
N LEU A 31 11.10 7.32 9.82
CA LEU A 31 10.90 7.92 11.14
C LEU A 31 12.18 8.64 11.61
N TYR A 32 13.34 8.01 11.46
CA TYR A 32 14.63 8.60 11.79
C TYR A 32 14.92 9.86 10.96
N GLY A 33 14.64 9.83 9.64
CA GLY A 33 14.80 10.99 8.77
C GLY A 33 13.85 12.14 9.14
N SER A 34 12.63 11.84 9.58
CA SER A 34 11.64 12.86 9.91
C SER A 34 12.03 13.78 11.07
N VAL A 35 12.86 13.29 12.01
CA VAL A 35 13.37 14.06 13.16
C VAL A 35 14.73 14.73 12.89
N ARG A 36 15.30 14.61 11.69
CA ARG A 36 16.60 15.20 11.34
C ARG A 36 16.46 16.47 10.52
N SER A 37 17.36 17.42 10.72
CA SER A 37 17.41 18.67 9.95
C SER A 37 17.94 18.50 8.52
N ALA A 38 18.57 17.36 8.21
CA ALA A 38 19.19 17.06 6.91
C ALA A 38 18.88 15.62 6.46
N PRO A 39 18.93 15.32 5.16
CA PRO A 39 18.73 14.00 4.59
C PRO A 39 19.54 12.88 5.26
N ILE A 40 18.99 11.67 5.20
CA ILE A 40 19.64 10.45 5.71
C ILE A 40 20.93 10.23 4.89
N GLY A 41 22.08 10.17 5.57
CA GLY A 41 23.39 10.05 4.93
C GLY A 41 24.22 11.33 4.91
N GLU A 42 23.63 12.50 5.16
CA GLU A 42 24.38 13.76 5.25
C GLU A 42 24.96 14.02 6.67
N PRO A 43 26.25 14.40 6.79
CA PRO A 43 26.85 14.83 8.05
C PRO A 43 26.24 16.14 8.57
N GLY A 44 26.27 16.33 9.89
CA GLY A 44 25.88 17.60 10.53
C GLY A 44 24.37 17.78 10.80
N ALA A 45 23.56 16.73 10.63
CA ALA A 45 22.15 16.83 11.00
C ALA A 45 21.97 16.97 12.52
N THR A 46 21.10 17.89 12.92
CA THR A 46 20.61 18.02 14.30
C THR A 46 19.23 17.39 14.41
N TYR A 47 18.85 16.98 15.62
CA TYR A 47 17.50 16.54 15.90
C TYR A 47 16.57 17.77 16.00
N THR A 48 15.47 17.78 15.26
CA THR A 48 14.48 18.86 15.19
C THR A 48 13.07 18.33 15.08
N VAL A 49 12.11 19.11 15.59
CA VAL A 49 10.66 18.89 15.42
C VAL A 49 10.10 19.82 14.33
N GLN A 50 10.92 20.74 13.83
CA GLN A 50 10.58 21.77 12.85
C GLN A 50 10.01 21.17 11.55
N ASN A 51 10.41 19.97 11.16
CA ASN A 51 9.83 19.28 10.00
C ASN A 51 8.33 18.98 10.18
N TYR A 52 7.92 18.56 11.38
CA TYR A 52 6.50 18.33 11.68
C TYR A 52 5.73 19.63 11.75
N VAL A 53 6.31 20.67 12.35
CA VAL A 53 5.68 22.00 12.36
C VAL A 53 5.47 22.50 10.93
N LYS A 54 6.51 22.44 10.08
CA LYS A 54 6.37 22.81 8.67
C LYS A 54 5.33 21.97 7.94
N ALA A 55 5.33 20.65 8.13
CA ALA A 55 4.42 19.75 7.44
C ALA A 55 2.94 19.97 7.82
N TYR A 56 2.65 20.14 9.11
CA TYR A 56 1.26 20.24 9.59
C TYR A 56 0.72 21.68 9.64
N PHE A 57 1.58 22.72 9.67
CA PHE A 57 1.11 24.11 9.60
C PHE A 57 1.04 24.66 8.18
N ASP A 58 1.44 23.87 7.19
CA ASP A 58 1.23 24.21 5.78
C ASP A 58 -0.25 24.07 5.42
N ARG A 59 -0.84 25.11 4.83
CA ARG A 59 -2.23 25.10 4.38
C ARG A 59 -2.41 24.15 3.20
N ASP A 60 -1.41 24.01 2.35
CA ASP A 60 -1.48 23.17 1.16
C ASP A 60 -1.53 21.69 1.54
N PHE A 61 -0.88 21.31 2.65
CA PHE A 61 -0.94 19.94 3.19
C PHE A 61 -2.39 19.45 3.36
N TYR A 62 -3.27 20.27 3.95
CA TYR A 62 -4.66 19.87 4.20
C TYR A 62 -5.49 19.78 2.92
N LEU A 63 -5.22 20.64 1.93
CA LEU A 63 -5.86 20.56 0.62
C LEU A 63 -5.47 19.26 -0.10
N LEU A 64 -4.17 18.95 -0.13
CA LEU A 64 -3.66 17.71 -0.73
C LEU A 64 -4.17 16.47 0.01
N PHE A 65 -4.17 16.51 1.34
CA PHE A 65 -4.67 15.43 2.19
C PHE A 65 -6.15 15.13 1.89
N TRP A 66 -6.98 16.17 1.81
CA TRP A 66 -8.41 15.98 1.57
C TRP A 66 -8.72 15.56 0.13
N ASN A 67 -7.96 16.06 -0.85
CA ASN A 67 -8.06 15.58 -2.23
C ASN A 67 -7.68 14.09 -2.33
N SER A 68 -6.60 13.68 -1.67
CA SER A 68 -6.15 12.29 -1.64
C SER A 68 -7.18 11.38 -0.99
N LEU A 69 -7.78 11.79 0.13
CA LEU A 69 -8.82 11.01 0.80
C LEU A 69 -10.10 10.90 -0.03
N LYS A 70 -10.56 12.00 -0.63
CA LYS A 70 -11.73 11.96 -1.54
C LYS A 70 -11.47 11.03 -2.72
N PHE A 71 -10.29 11.11 -3.32
CA PHE A 71 -9.91 10.25 -4.44
C PHE A 71 -9.84 8.78 -4.01
N ALA A 72 -9.16 8.46 -2.91
CA ALA A 72 -9.03 7.10 -2.41
C ALA A 72 -10.39 6.50 -2.05
N PHE A 73 -11.26 7.26 -1.37
CA PHE A 73 -12.59 6.81 -1.02
C PHE A 73 -13.48 6.60 -2.25
N GLY A 74 -13.51 7.57 -3.17
CA GLY A 74 -14.30 7.49 -4.39
C GLY A 74 -13.87 6.33 -5.30
N SER A 75 -12.55 6.19 -5.53
CA SER A 75 -12.01 5.08 -6.32
C SER A 75 -12.29 3.73 -5.67
N THR A 76 -12.07 3.60 -4.36
CA THR A 76 -12.36 2.35 -3.62
C THR A 76 -13.84 1.98 -3.73
N LEU A 77 -14.75 2.94 -3.54
CA LEU A 77 -16.19 2.67 -3.61
C LEU A 77 -16.61 2.21 -5.00
N VAL A 78 -16.15 2.90 -6.05
CA VAL A 78 -16.46 2.55 -7.44
C VAL A 78 -15.89 1.18 -7.79
N SER A 79 -14.61 0.93 -7.49
CA SER A 79 -13.96 -0.36 -7.73
C SER A 79 -14.61 -1.49 -6.95
N PHE A 80 -15.01 -1.26 -5.70
CA PHE A 80 -15.69 -2.25 -4.88
C PHE A 80 -17.05 -2.62 -5.47
N VAL A 81 -17.89 -1.63 -5.79
CA VAL A 81 -19.22 -1.87 -6.37
C VAL A 81 -19.12 -2.65 -7.69
N ILE A 82 -18.26 -2.20 -8.61
CA ILE A 82 -18.08 -2.86 -9.91
C ILE A 82 -17.48 -4.26 -9.74
N GLY A 83 -16.43 -4.39 -8.95
CA GLY A 83 -15.75 -5.67 -8.71
C GLY A 83 -16.66 -6.70 -8.05
N THR A 84 -17.41 -6.30 -7.01
CA THR A 84 -18.38 -7.17 -6.34
C THR A 84 -19.53 -7.56 -7.25
N TYR A 85 -20.05 -6.63 -8.05
CA TYR A 85 -21.12 -6.91 -9.01
C TYR A 85 -20.68 -7.93 -10.08
N LEU A 86 -19.51 -7.73 -10.67
CA LEU A 86 -18.95 -8.67 -11.65
C LEU A 86 -18.67 -10.04 -11.04
N ALA A 87 -18.13 -10.09 -9.82
CA ALA A 87 -17.90 -11.34 -9.09
C ALA A 87 -19.21 -12.08 -8.81
N TRP A 88 -20.25 -11.36 -8.38
CA TRP A 88 -21.57 -11.94 -8.14
C TRP A 88 -22.18 -12.54 -9.40
N ILE A 89 -22.17 -11.81 -10.52
CA ILE A 89 -22.73 -12.30 -11.79
C ILE A 89 -21.98 -13.54 -12.26
N SER A 90 -20.64 -13.53 -12.27
CA SER A 90 -19.84 -14.65 -12.76
C SER A 90 -20.02 -15.94 -11.94
N GLU A 91 -20.18 -15.82 -10.63
CA GLU A 91 -20.24 -16.97 -9.71
C GLU A 91 -21.67 -17.44 -9.40
N ARG A 92 -22.64 -16.51 -9.29
CA ARG A 92 -24.00 -16.82 -8.86
C ARG A 92 -25.02 -16.87 -9.99
N THR A 93 -24.67 -16.43 -11.21
CA THR A 93 -25.58 -16.48 -12.36
C THR A 93 -25.01 -17.34 -13.48
N ASN A 94 -25.87 -17.92 -14.33
CA ASN A 94 -25.45 -18.70 -15.49
C ASN A 94 -25.05 -17.79 -16.66
N THR A 95 -24.06 -16.91 -16.44
CA THR A 95 -23.62 -15.93 -17.45
C THR A 95 -22.84 -16.63 -18.57
N PRO A 96 -23.22 -16.45 -19.84
CA PRO A 96 -22.41 -16.92 -20.96
C PRO A 96 -21.05 -16.20 -20.97
N PHE A 97 -19.98 -16.89 -21.36
CA PHE A 97 -18.62 -16.36 -21.48
C PHE A 97 -17.98 -15.79 -20.19
N LYS A 98 -18.42 -16.21 -18.99
CA LYS A 98 -17.86 -15.73 -17.71
C LYS A 98 -16.33 -15.74 -17.60
N LYS A 99 -15.65 -16.72 -18.21
CA LYS A 99 -14.17 -16.80 -18.26
C LYS A 99 -13.54 -15.58 -18.95
N VAL A 100 -14.17 -15.05 -19.99
CA VAL A 100 -13.68 -13.87 -20.71
C VAL A 100 -13.75 -12.64 -19.82
N PHE A 101 -14.85 -12.46 -19.08
CA PHE A 101 -14.99 -11.36 -18.12
C PHE A 101 -13.93 -11.40 -17.02
N VAL A 102 -13.63 -12.59 -16.48
CA VAL A 102 -12.57 -12.76 -15.48
C VAL A 102 -11.19 -12.42 -16.08
N ILE A 103 -10.89 -12.90 -17.29
CA ILE A 103 -9.61 -12.60 -17.95
C ILE A 103 -9.49 -11.10 -18.22
N MET A 104 -10.56 -10.44 -18.71
CA MET A 104 -10.55 -9.00 -18.95
C MET A 104 -10.28 -8.18 -17.68
N ALA A 105 -10.82 -8.61 -16.54
CA ALA A 105 -10.53 -7.98 -15.25
C ALA A 105 -9.05 -8.14 -14.81
N LEU A 106 -8.34 -9.14 -15.34
CA LEU A 106 -6.92 -9.37 -15.08
C LEU A 106 -5.99 -8.61 -16.03
N ILE A 107 -6.46 -8.15 -17.19
CA ILE A 107 -5.64 -7.45 -18.19
C ILE A 107 -4.86 -6.26 -17.60
N PRO A 108 -5.47 -5.36 -16.79
CA PRO A 108 -4.75 -4.23 -16.21
C PRO A 108 -3.57 -4.63 -15.31
N PHE A 109 -3.57 -5.84 -14.76
CA PHE A 109 -2.46 -6.35 -13.95
C PHE A 109 -1.31 -6.89 -14.79
N ILE A 110 -1.57 -7.26 -16.05
CA ILE A 110 -0.57 -7.78 -16.99
C ILE A 110 0.15 -6.63 -17.70
N ILE A 111 -0.57 -5.55 -18.00
CA ILE A 111 -0.02 -4.37 -18.68
C ILE A 111 0.87 -3.60 -17.68
N PRO A 112 2.17 -3.43 -17.97
CA PRO A 112 3.03 -2.60 -17.14
C PRO A 112 2.50 -1.17 -17.07
N GLY A 113 2.32 -0.63 -15.85
CA GLY A 113 1.77 0.71 -15.64
C GLY A 113 2.52 1.82 -16.40
N ILE A 114 3.80 1.60 -16.74
CA ILE A 114 4.63 2.51 -17.55
C ILE A 114 3.98 2.85 -18.90
N LEU A 115 3.26 1.91 -19.52
CA LEU A 115 2.59 2.15 -20.80
C LEU A 115 1.42 3.13 -20.68
N SER A 116 0.81 3.26 -19.51
CA SER A 116 -0.29 4.20 -19.25
C SER A 116 0.19 5.65 -19.10
N THR A 117 1.48 5.88 -18.89
CA THR A 117 2.07 7.22 -18.69
C THR A 117 2.51 7.91 -19.98
N ILE A 118 2.56 7.19 -21.11
CA ILE A 118 3.07 7.69 -22.40
C ILE A 118 1.93 8.05 -23.37
N ALA A 119 0.70 7.61 -23.08
CA ALA A 119 -0.50 7.83 -23.91
C ALA A 119 -1.36 8.99 -23.39
#